data_AF-A0A6I9NRJ9-F1
#
_entry.id   AF-A0A6I9NRJ9-F1
#
_cell.length_a   1.000
_cell.length_b   1.000
_cell.length_c   1.000
_cell.angle_alpha   90.00
_cell.angle_beta   90.00
_cell.angle_gamma   90.00
#
_symmetry.space_group_name_H-M   'P 1'
#
loop_
_entity.id
_entity.type
_entity.pdbx_description
1 polymer ?
#
loop_
_entity_poly.entity_id
_entity_poly.type
_entity_poly.pdbx_seq_one_letter_code
_entity_poly.pdbx_strand_id
1 'polypeptide(L)'
;MTWRSPLALVREALRGQRAREKDLRNFASNLPYEGLEKAKQPNRFFPGNAIKTTKYTLLLFIPMNLFEQFHRLANIYFVGLAILNFVPVVNAFQPEVALIPICVIMTLTALKDAWEDFRRYQSDRKRNNTPCFIYSRREKQFSERSWKEVQVGDFVKVFSNEIVPADLLLLDTSDPNGVCHIETSNLDGETNLKPRRTVSGVCVSDPEFEPESFNSVVVCERPNNNLNHFKCYVEKPDKEKVGAGIESLLLRGCTVKNTDHAVGFVVYAGQETKSMLNNNGPRYKRSKLERKLNIDVIFCVILLLSMCFVGSVGHFLWLEEFPDVPPYLVPDSNGHLDSPGLSGFYMFFTMIILLQILIPISLYVSIELVKIGQIFFITNDADLYDEETDSRVQCKALKITEDLGQIEYIFSDKTGTLTENKMVFRRCSIIGTEYPHKENAIRLAVLEEPESGEEVIFNQRPQPSQTGWSLHAEDTNPEEMQHHHDNRRKSRVTGSAPSDVAFSSPLPSWFQSRLQMADLLGVSDKHINFGPK
;
A
#
# COMPACT_ATOMS: atom_id res chain seq x y z
N MET A 1 19.92 -7.48 39.55
CA MET A 1 19.18 -6.35 38.95
C MET A 1 19.61 -5.06 39.64
N THR A 2 20.52 -4.30 39.04
CA THR A 2 20.95 -3.00 39.59
C THR A 2 19.87 -1.96 39.31
N TRP A 3 19.25 -1.43 40.36
CA TRP A 3 18.30 -0.32 40.27
C TRP A 3 19.00 0.90 39.62
N ARG A 4 18.61 1.25 38.39
CA ARG A 4 19.09 2.48 37.73
C ARG A 4 18.25 3.64 38.22
N SER A 5 18.88 4.74 38.62
CA SER A 5 18.15 5.94 39.05
C SER A 5 17.31 6.50 37.88
N PRO A 6 16.11 7.04 38.13
CA PRO A 6 15.27 7.65 37.10
C PRO A 6 16.00 8.76 36.33
N LEU A 7 16.84 9.53 37.04
CA LEU A 7 17.69 10.58 36.46
C LEU A 7 18.75 10.01 35.51
N ALA A 8 19.31 8.83 35.79
CA ALA A 8 20.25 8.17 34.88
C ALA A 8 19.55 7.71 33.60
N LEU A 9 18.33 7.18 33.69
CA LEU A 9 17.52 6.79 32.54
C LEU A 9 17.16 8.00 31.65
N VAL A 10 16.72 9.10 32.26
CA VAL A 10 16.42 10.35 31.51
C VAL A 10 17.68 10.91 30.85
N ARG A 11 18.82 10.91 31.55
CA ARG A 11 20.09 11.37 30.99
C ARG A 11 20.58 10.48 29.84
N GLU A 12 20.41 9.16 29.95
CA GLU A 12 20.71 8.22 28.85
C GLU A 12 19.79 8.45 27.65
N ALA A 13 18.49 8.66 27.86
CA ALA A 13 17.54 8.97 26.80
C ALA A 13 17.90 10.28 26.06
N LEU A 14 18.22 11.34 26.80
CA LEU A 14 18.65 12.63 26.24
C LEU A 14 19.97 12.52 25.46
N ARG A 15 20.93 11.73 25.96
CA ARG A 15 22.18 11.44 25.22
C ARG A 15 21.89 10.69 23.91
N GLY A 16 20.97 9.74 23.95
CA GLY A 16 20.55 8.99 22.76
C GLY A 16 19.89 9.88 21.72
N GLN A 17 18.96 10.78 22.13
CA GLN A 17 18.37 11.77 21.22
C GLN A 17 19.43 12.66 20.59
N ARG A 18 20.33 13.25 21.38
CA ARG A 18 21.42 14.08 20.85
C ARG A 18 22.32 13.32 19.88
N ALA A 19 22.64 12.06 20.16
CA ALA A 19 23.44 11.24 19.26
C ALA A 19 22.73 10.95 17.92
N ARG A 20 21.41 10.74 17.94
CA ARG A 20 20.59 10.53 16.73
C ARG A 20 20.38 11.81 15.92
N GLU A 21 20.36 12.97 16.58
CA GLU A 21 20.10 14.27 15.95
C GLU A 21 21.33 14.94 15.35
N LYS A 22 22.55 14.44 15.65
CA LYS A 22 23.77 14.95 15.01
C LYS A 22 23.71 14.77 13.49
N ASP A 23 24.21 15.78 12.78
CA ASP A 23 24.38 15.75 11.33
C ASP A 23 25.36 14.66 10.87
N LEU A 24 26.38 14.41 11.70
CA LEU A 24 27.36 13.33 11.52
C LEU A 24 27.29 12.33 12.68
N ARG A 25 27.16 11.06 12.34
CA ARG A 25 27.05 9.94 13.27
C ARG A 25 28.29 9.07 13.16
N ASN A 26 28.87 8.73 14.31
CA ASN A 26 30.06 7.89 14.39
C ASN A 26 29.64 6.50 14.84
N PHE A 27 30.07 5.48 14.10
CA PHE A 27 29.80 4.08 14.35
C PHE A 27 31.11 3.33 14.56
N ALA A 28 31.18 2.57 15.65
CA ALA A 28 32.31 1.69 15.96
C ALA A 28 31.88 0.22 15.80
N SER A 29 32.84 -0.68 15.62
CA SER A 29 32.58 -2.12 15.62
C SER A 29 32.00 -2.60 16.95
N ASN A 30 30.98 -3.47 16.89
CA ASN A 30 30.39 -4.11 18.07
C ASN A 30 31.22 -5.31 18.57
N LEU A 31 32.13 -5.85 17.76
CA LEU A 31 32.90 -7.07 18.07
C LEU A 31 33.67 -7.01 19.40
N PRO A 32 34.36 -5.89 19.76
CA PRO A 32 35.06 -5.80 21.04
C PRO A 32 34.12 -5.87 22.26
N TYR A 33 32.83 -5.61 22.05
CA TYR A 33 31.81 -5.53 23.08
C TYR A 33 30.84 -6.72 23.09
N GLU A 34 31.11 -7.74 22.27
CA GLU A 34 30.25 -8.91 22.16
C GLU A 34 30.13 -9.65 23.50
N GLY A 35 28.90 -9.86 23.96
CA GLY A 35 28.62 -10.50 25.24
C GLY A 35 28.73 -9.60 26.47
N LEU A 36 29.07 -8.32 26.30
CA LEU A 36 28.95 -7.32 27.37
C LEU A 36 27.50 -6.84 27.49
N GLU A 37 27.18 -6.20 28.61
CA GLU A 37 25.88 -5.55 28.80
C GLU A 37 25.63 -4.49 27.71
N LYS A 38 24.38 -4.36 27.25
CA LYS A 38 23.96 -3.36 26.25
C LYS A 38 24.41 -1.92 26.58
N ALA A 39 24.57 -1.60 27.86
CA ALA A 39 25.03 -0.28 28.29
C ALA A 39 26.51 0.01 27.95
N LYS A 40 27.32 -1.03 27.72
CA LYS A 40 28.72 -0.90 27.31
C LYS A 40 28.89 -0.83 25.80
N GLN A 41 27.86 -1.13 25.01
CA GLN A 41 27.94 -1.06 23.55
C GLN A 41 28.05 0.39 23.07
N PRO A 42 28.93 0.68 22.10
CA PRO A 42 29.13 2.03 21.57
C PRO A 42 27.90 2.55 20.83
N ASN A 43 27.20 1.65 20.14
CA ASN A 43 26.08 1.95 19.25
C ASN A 43 24.70 1.77 19.91
N ARG A 44 24.63 1.59 21.24
CA ARG A 44 23.39 1.31 22.00
C ARG A 44 22.25 2.30 21.80
N PHE A 45 22.57 3.50 21.32
CA PHE A 45 21.60 4.57 21.12
C PHE A 45 20.89 4.46 19.78
N PHE A 46 21.36 3.65 18.83
CA PHE A 46 20.71 3.48 17.52
C PHE A 46 19.60 2.43 17.59
N PRO A 47 18.56 2.54 16.73
CA PRO A 47 17.48 1.55 16.70
C PRO A 47 17.98 0.19 16.21
N GLY A 48 17.36 -0.89 16.68
CA GLY A 48 17.60 -2.24 16.16
C GLY A 48 16.94 -2.46 14.80
N ASN A 49 17.26 -3.58 14.15
CA ASN A 49 16.81 -3.85 12.78
C ASN A 49 15.37 -4.40 12.64
N ALA A 50 14.68 -4.61 13.76
CA ALA A 50 13.30 -5.09 13.77
C ALA A 50 12.35 -4.06 13.15
N ILE A 51 11.53 -4.49 12.18
CA ILE A 51 10.45 -3.67 11.63
C ILE A 51 9.14 -4.00 12.35
N LYS A 52 8.39 -2.95 12.69
CA LYS A 52 7.02 -3.03 13.19
C LYS A 52 6.12 -2.14 12.34
N THR A 53 5.18 -2.75 11.64
CA THR A 53 4.14 -2.10 10.83
C THR A 53 2.75 -2.25 11.47
N THR A 54 2.64 -2.96 12.60
CA THR A 54 1.41 -3.05 13.37
C THR A 54 1.06 -1.69 13.95
N LYS A 55 -0.23 -1.36 13.88
CA LYS A 55 -0.79 -0.10 14.38
C LYS A 55 -0.98 -0.14 15.88
N TYR A 56 -1.41 -1.29 16.40
CA TYR A 56 -1.77 -1.44 17.80
C TYR A 56 -0.67 -2.19 18.57
N THR A 57 -0.69 -1.99 19.88
CA THR A 57 0.02 -2.84 20.85
C THR A 57 -1.04 -3.52 21.69
N LEU A 58 -0.83 -4.76 22.17
CA LEU A 58 -1.86 -5.56 22.86
C LEU A 58 -2.61 -4.78 23.95
N LEU A 59 -1.90 -4.00 24.78
CA LEU A 59 -2.48 -3.18 25.84
C LEU A 59 -3.19 -1.91 25.35
N LEU A 60 -2.74 -1.35 24.22
CA LEU A 60 -3.26 -0.11 23.65
C LEU A 60 -4.32 -0.37 22.57
N PHE A 61 -4.61 -1.63 22.25
CA PHE A 61 -5.56 -1.99 21.20
C PHE A 61 -6.95 -1.42 21.50
N ILE A 62 -7.53 -1.75 22.65
CA ILE A 62 -8.88 -1.29 23.03
C ILE A 62 -8.98 0.24 23.04
N PRO A 63 -8.15 1.00 23.79
CA PRO A 63 -8.32 2.45 23.87
C PRO A 63 -8.04 3.16 22.54
N MET A 64 -7.03 2.74 21.77
CA MET A 64 -6.75 3.35 20.46
C MET A 64 -7.80 2.96 19.43
N ASN A 65 -8.24 1.70 19.39
CA ASN A 65 -9.27 1.26 18.46
C ASN A 65 -10.59 1.98 18.73
N LEU A 66 -11.01 2.08 20.00
CA LEU A 66 -12.18 2.86 20.38
C LEU A 66 -12.03 4.32 19.97
N PHE A 67 -10.90 4.95 20.28
CA PHE A 67 -10.63 6.34 19.88
C PHE A 67 -10.80 6.54 18.36
N GLU A 68 -10.27 5.63 17.55
CA GLU A 68 -10.43 5.66 16.10
C GLU A 68 -11.86 5.41 15.64
N GLN A 69 -12.58 4.50 16.29
CA GLN A 69 -14.00 4.29 16.02
C GLN A 69 -14.81 5.55 16.34
N PHE A 70 -14.49 6.27 17.41
CA PHE A 70 -15.15 7.54 17.77
C PHE A 70 -14.79 8.71 16.86
N HIS A 71 -13.74 8.63 16.05
CA HIS A 71 -13.50 9.63 14.99
C HIS A 71 -14.50 9.51 13.83
N ARG A 72 -15.30 8.44 13.79
CA ARG A 72 -16.39 8.28 12.82
C ARG A 72 -17.63 9.00 13.34
N LEU A 73 -18.08 10.03 12.62
CA LEU A 73 -19.27 10.84 12.97
C LEU A 73 -20.50 9.99 13.29
N ALA A 74 -20.71 8.89 12.57
CA ALA A 74 -21.83 7.97 12.81
C ALA A 74 -21.81 7.34 14.21
N ASN A 75 -20.64 6.94 14.69
CA ASN A 75 -20.49 6.35 16.01
C ASN A 75 -20.74 7.39 17.11
N ILE A 76 -20.29 8.63 16.90
CA ILE A 76 -20.61 9.76 17.80
C ILE A 76 -22.12 9.97 17.86
N TYR A 77 -22.81 9.95 16.72
CA TYR A 77 -24.26 10.12 16.64
C TYR A 77 -25.01 9.03 17.42
N PHE A 78 -24.71 7.75 17.18
CA PHE A 78 -25.40 6.66 17.88
C PHE A 78 -25.12 6.63 19.38
N VAL A 79 -23.90 6.95 19.80
CA VAL A 79 -23.56 7.04 21.23
C VAL A 79 -24.25 8.25 21.88
N GLY A 80 -24.36 9.38 21.17
CA GLY A 80 -25.15 10.53 21.61
C GLY A 80 -26.63 10.18 21.83
N LEU A 81 -27.24 9.42 20.90
CA LEU A 81 -28.60 8.92 21.05
C LEU A 81 -28.75 7.95 22.23
N ALA A 82 -27.77 7.07 22.43
CA ALA A 82 -27.78 6.16 23.58
C ALA A 82 -27.74 6.96 24.89
N ILE A 83 -26.82 7.92 25.02
CA ILE A 83 -26.72 8.80 26.19
C ILE A 83 -28.04 9.55 26.42
N LEU A 84 -28.69 10.01 25.35
CA LEU A 84 -29.97 10.71 25.46
C LEU A 84 -31.09 9.79 25.98
N ASN A 85 -31.14 8.53 25.54
CA ASN A 85 -32.09 7.54 26.06
C ASN A 85 -31.89 7.22 27.56
N PHE A 86 -30.67 7.36 28.09
CA PHE A 86 -30.40 7.19 29.52
C PHE A 86 -30.95 8.33 30.40
N VAL A 87 -31.37 9.46 29.80
CA VAL A 87 -31.95 10.58 30.54
C VAL A 87 -33.42 10.27 30.84
N PRO A 88 -33.83 10.04 32.11
CA PRO A 88 -35.16 9.53 32.44
C PRO A 88 -36.31 10.43 31.98
N VAL A 89 -36.07 11.74 31.91
CA VAL A 89 -37.07 12.77 31.61
C VAL A 89 -37.49 12.78 30.14
N VAL A 90 -36.61 12.34 29.25
CA VAL A 90 -36.84 12.32 27.78
C VAL A 90 -36.86 10.91 27.23
N ASN A 91 -36.88 9.91 28.13
CA ASN A 91 -36.78 8.52 27.76
C ASN A 91 -38.06 8.04 27.04
N ALA A 92 -37.91 7.47 25.84
CA ALA A 92 -39.01 6.89 25.07
C ALA A 92 -38.94 5.36 24.95
N PHE A 93 -37.74 4.76 25.07
CA PHE A 93 -37.51 3.32 24.89
C PHE A 93 -36.62 2.76 26.00
N GLN A 94 -36.69 1.46 26.28
CA GLN A 94 -35.79 0.84 27.28
C GLN A 94 -34.30 1.10 26.91
N PRO A 95 -33.53 1.83 27.76
CA PRO A 95 -32.16 2.25 27.43
C PRO A 95 -31.22 1.08 27.14
N GLU A 96 -31.45 -0.06 27.81
CA GLU A 96 -30.65 -1.27 27.64
C GLU A 96 -30.74 -1.83 26.22
N VAL A 97 -31.92 -1.77 25.60
CA VAL A 97 -32.17 -2.30 24.26
C VAL A 97 -31.48 -1.43 23.20
N ALA A 98 -31.43 -0.11 23.40
CA ALA A 98 -30.79 0.84 22.49
C ALA A 98 -29.26 0.66 22.39
N LEU A 99 -28.62 0.15 23.44
CA LEU A 99 -27.17 -0.11 23.46
C LEU A 99 -26.76 -1.34 22.66
N ILE A 100 -27.62 -2.36 22.55
CA ILE A 100 -27.27 -3.66 21.96
C ILE A 100 -26.71 -3.50 20.53
N PRO A 101 -27.38 -2.78 19.59
CA PRO A 101 -26.86 -2.63 18.23
C PRO A 101 -25.52 -1.89 18.15
N ILE A 102 -25.32 -0.90 19.03
CA ILE A 102 -24.08 -0.10 19.09
C ILE A 102 -22.93 -0.99 19.54
N CYS A 103 -23.13 -1.75 20.62
CA CYS A 103 -22.13 -2.70 21.12
C CYS A 103 -21.77 -3.75 20.07
N VAL A 104 -22.76 -4.27 19.32
CA VAL A 104 -22.51 -5.23 18.23
C VAL A 104 -21.65 -4.60 17.13
N ILE A 105 -21.99 -3.41 16.64
CA ILE A 105 -21.19 -2.71 15.60
C ILE A 105 -19.76 -2.45 16.06
N MET A 106 -19.61 -1.90 17.27
CA MET A 106 -18.30 -1.56 17.80
C MET A 106 -17.43 -2.81 17.99
N THR A 107 -18.03 -3.91 18.44
CA THR A 107 -17.34 -5.19 18.61
C THR A 107 -16.95 -5.80 17.27
N LEU A 108 -17.85 -5.85 16.28
CA LEU A 108 -17.54 -6.38 14.95
C LEU A 108 -16.42 -5.57 14.28
N THR A 109 -16.47 -4.24 14.39
CA THR A 109 -15.42 -3.35 13.87
C THR A 109 -14.08 -3.60 14.56
N ALA A 110 -14.09 -3.74 15.89
CA ALA A 110 -12.89 -4.05 16.66
C ALA A 110 -12.29 -5.41 16.27
N LEU A 111 -13.12 -6.46 16.14
CA LEU A 111 -12.66 -7.79 15.72
C LEU A 111 -12.03 -7.77 14.33
N LYS A 112 -12.64 -7.05 13.38
CA LYS A 112 -12.10 -6.84 12.03
C LYS A 112 -10.75 -6.14 12.07
N ASP A 113 -10.65 -5.00 12.77
CA ASP A 113 -9.40 -4.23 12.87
C ASP A 113 -8.31 -5.03 13.61
N ALA A 114 -8.68 -5.85 14.61
CA ALA A 114 -7.78 -6.77 15.30
C ALA A 114 -7.22 -7.85 14.38
N TRP A 115 -8.08 -8.45 13.54
CA TRP A 115 -7.67 -9.43 12.55
C TRP A 115 -6.70 -8.84 11.51
N GLU A 116 -6.98 -7.63 11.02
CA GLU A 116 -6.10 -6.92 10.10
C GLU A 116 -4.71 -6.68 10.73
N ASP A 117 -4.66 -6.21 11.97
CA ASP A 117 -3.39 -5.95 12.66
C ASP A 117 -2.63 -7.23 13.02
N PHE A 118 -3.34 -8.32 13.34
CA PHE A 118 -2.75 -9.63 13.58
C PHE A 118 -2.07 -10.19 12.31
N ARG A 119 -2.68 -10.02 11.13
CA ARG A 119 -2.05 -10.41 9.86
C ARG A 119 -0.78 -9.59 9.58
N ARG A 120 -0.77 -8.29 9.89
CA ARG A 120 0.44 -7.45 9.81
C ARG A 120 1.52 -7.95 10.76
N TYR A 121 1.14 -8.30 12.00
CA TYR A 121 2.06 -8.87 12.97
C TYR A 121 2.72 -10.17 12.47
N GLN A 122 1.93 -11.08 11.87
CA GLN A 122 2.49 -12.31 11.31
C GLN A 122 3.50 -12.03 10.19
N SER A 123 3.17 -11.10 9.28
CA SER A 123 4.07 -10.69 8.19
C SER A 123 5.38 -10.09 8.72
N ASP A 124 5.29 -9.18 9.70
CA ASP A 124 6.47 -8.60 10.35
C ASP A 124 7.27 -9.66 11.10
N ARG A 125 6.62 -10.60 11.77
CA ARG A 125 7.29 -11.72 12.47
C ARG A 125 8.04 -12.61 11.49
N LYS A 126 7.47 -12.92 10.32
CA LYS A 126 8.15 -13.70 9.26
C LYS A 126 9.41 -12.97 8.80
N ARG A 127 9.30 -11.70 8.43
CA ARG A 127 10.44 -10.88 7.94
C ARG A 127 11.51 -10.63 8.99
N ASN A 128 11.13 -10.44 10.25
CA ASN A 128 12.07 -10.23 11.35
C ASN A 128 12.83 -11.50 11.74
N ASN A 129 12.30 -12.68 11.42
CA ASN A 129 12.93 -13.97 11.67
C ASN A 129 13.61 -14.57 10.42
N THR A 130 13.68 -13.83 9.31
CA THR A 130 14.50 -14.23 8.16
C THR A 130 15.95 -14.38 8.62
N PRO A 131 16.66 -15.44 8.21
CA PRO A 131 18.06 -15.63 8.58
C PRO A 131 18.98 -14.66 7.82
N CYS A 132 20.12 -14.37 8.42
CA CYS A 132 21.24 -13.63 7.85
C CYS A 132 22.53 -14.01 8.59
N PHE A 133 23.68 -13.81 7.96
CA PHE A 133 24.96 -14.20 8.53
C PHE A 133 25.64 -13.00 9.20
N ILE A 134 25.79 -13.06 10.53
CA ILE A 134 26.43 -12.02 11.34
C ILE A 134 27.74 -12.57 11.91
N TYR A 135 28.83 -11.81 11.79
CA TYR A 135 30.12 -12.23 12.34
C TYR A 135 30.08 -12.26 13.88
N SER A 136 30.46 -13.39 14.46
CA SER A 136 30.65 -13.54 15.90
C SER A 136 32.13 -13.71 16.22
N ARG A 137 32.65 -12.85 17.08
CA ARG A 137 34.02 -12.92 17.62
C ARG A 137 34.23 -14.17 18.49
N ARG A 138 33.17 -14.67 19.12
CA ARG A 138 33.25 -15.87 19.99
C ARG A 138 33.48 -17.13 19.18
N GLU A 139 32.78 -17.25 18.06
CA GLU A 139 32.87 -18.40 17.17
C GLU A 139 33.93 -18.20 16.07
N LYS A 140 34.44 -16.96 15.92
CA LYS A 140 35.37 -16.53 14.85
C LYS A 140 34.86 -16.84 13.45
N GLN A 141 33.54 -16.84 13.28
CA GLN A 141 32.89 -17.16 12.02
C GLN A 141 31.59 -16.36 11.87
N PHE A 142 31.07 -16.35 10.65
CA PHE A 142 29.73 -15.83 10.38
C PHE A 142 28.69 -16.84 10.84
N SER A 143 27.95 -16.47 11.87
CA SER A 143 26.87 -17.28 12.46
C SER A 143 25.51 -16.87 11.88
N GLU A 144 24.63 -17.83 11.63
CA GLU A 144 23.27 -17.57 11.20
C GLU A 144 22.45 -16.96 12.36
N ARG A 145 21.89 -15.78 12.13
CA ARG A 145 21.09 -15.00 13.08
C ARG A 145 19.88 -14.41 12.38
N SER A 146 18.88 -14.02 13.17
CA SER A 146 17.66 -13.43 12.60
C SER A 146 17.83 -11.95 12.25
N TRP A 147 17.12 -11.47 11.23
CA TRP A 147 17.18 -10.06 10.79
C TRP A 147 16.97 -9.05 11.91
N LYS A 148 16.09 -9.34 12.89
CA LYS A 148 15.84 -8.47 14.05
C LYS A 148 17.04 -8.33 15.00
N GLU A 149 18.00 -9.25 14.95
CA GLU A 149 19.19 -9.26 15.81
C GLU A 149 20.31 -8.38 15.27
N VAL A 150 20.27 -8.03 13.97
CA VAL A 150 21.21 -7.10 13.34
C VAL A 150 21.19 -5.74 14.03
N GLN A 151 22.37 -5.23 14.39
CA GLN A 151 22.57 -3.92 15.00
C GLN A 151 23.54 -3.08 14.18
N VAL A 152 23.44 -1.76 14.35
CA VAL A 152 24.40 -0.82 13.77
C VAL A 152 25.80 -1.13 14.33
N GLY A 153 26.77 -1.28 13.43
CA GLY A 153 28.15 -1.67 13.76
C GLY A 153 28.46 -3.16 13.74
N ASP A 154 27.50 -4.00 13.32
CA ASP A 154 27.75 -5.42 13.04
C ASP A 154 28.30 -5.63 11.63
N PHE A 155 28.97 -6.77 11.42
CA PHE A 155 29.41 -7.21 10.09
C PHE A 155 28.46 -8.30 9.60
N VAL A 156 27.90 -8.08 8.42
CA VAL A 156 26.94 -8.97 7.80
C VAL A 156 27.53 -9.51 6.50
N LYS A 157 27.48 -10.83 6.32
CA LYS A 157 27.78 -11.50 5.06
C LYS A 157 26.46 -11.81 4.35
N VAL A 158 26.35 -11.40 3.10
CA VAL A 158 25.17 -11.62 2.25
C VAL A 158 25.63 -12.44 1.06
N PHE A 159 24.94 -13.55 0.78
CA PHE A 159 25.28 -14.42 -0.34
C PHE A 159 24.56 -14.02 -1.64
N SER A 160 25.01 -14.59 -2.75
CA SER A 160 24.37 -14.44 -4.06
C SER A 160 22.88 -14.79 -3.98
N ASN A 161 22.04 -13.94 -4.60
CA ASN A 161 20.58 -14.02 -4.62
C ASN A 161 19.88 -13.81 -3.26
N GLU A 162 20.58 -13.37 -2.22
CA GLU A 162 19.96 -12.99 -0.96
C GLU A 162 19.60 -11.49 -0.91
N ILE A 163 18.58 -11.19 -0.12
CA ILE A 163 18.12 -9.82 0.12
C ILE A 163 18.95 -9.21 1.25
N VAL A 164 19.45 -7.99 1.00
CA VAL A 164 20.22 -7.22 1.97
C VAL A 164 19.33 -6.82 3.17
N PRO A 165 19.71 -7.17 4.43
CA PRO A 165 18.84 -7.03 5.61
C PRO A 165 18.76 -5.62 6.22
N ALA A 166 19.75 -4.78 5.98
CA ALA A 166 19.93 -3.42 6.53
C ALA A 166 20.78 -2.60 5.56
N ASP A 167 20.97 -1.30 5.77
CA ASP A 167 21.87 -0.53 4.88
C ASP A 167 23.33 -0.81 5.28
N LEU A 168 24.08 -1.45 4.38
CA LEU A 168 25.44 -1.95 4.62
C LEU A 168 26.47 -1.15 3.83
N LEU A 169 27.53 -0.69 4.49
CA LEU A 169 28.73 -0.18 3.83
C LEU A 169 29.56 -1.37 3.36
N LEU A 170 29.75 -1.51 2.05
CA LEU A 170 30.46 -2.61 1.42
C LEU A 170 31.96 -2.53 1.75
N LEU A 171 32.47 -3.53 2.47
CA LEU A 171 33.87 -3.61 2.88
C LEU A 171 34.66 -4.62 2.05
N ASP A 172 34.06 -5.76 1.76
CA ASP A 172 34.70 -6.86 1.05
C ASP A 172 33.69 -7.61 0.17
N THR A 173 34.17 -8.25 -0.89
CA THR A 173 33.36 -8.99 -1.87
C THR A 173 34.19 -10.10 -2.49
N SER A 174 33.53 -11.16 -2.97
CA SER A 174 34.20 -12.28 -3.63
C SER A 174 34.86 -11.90 -4.98
N ASP A 175 34.46 -10.78 -5.59
CA ASP A 175 35.06 -10.31 -6.84
C ASP A 175 36.45 -9.70 -6.58
N PRO A 176 37.53 -10.17 -7.23
CA PRO A 176 38.87 -9.63 -7.06
C PRO A 176 38.99 -8.13 -7.40
N ASN A 177 38.06 -7.57 -8.17
CA ASN A 177 38.03 -6.14 -8.49
C ASN A 177 37.35 -5.29 -7.40
N GLY A 178 36.87 -5.89 -6.31
CA GLY A 178 36.15 -5.17 -5.25
C GLY A 178 34.77 -4.68 -5.68
N VAL A 179 34.14 -5.34 -6.66
CA VAL A 179 32.82 -4.96 -7.18
C VAL A 179 31.75 -5.95 -6.75
N CYS A 180 30.58 -5.45 -6.37
CA CYS A 180 29.38 -6.21 -6.07
C CYS A 180 28.24 -5.69 -6.92
N HIS A 181 27.44 -6.57 -7.52
CA HIS A 181 26.27 -6.14 -8.27
C HIS A 181 25.03 -6.28 -7.39
N ILE A 182 24.17 -5.26 -7.42
CA ILE A 182 22.87 -5.32 -6.75
C ILE A 182 21.73 -5.09 -7.73
N GLU A 183 20.64 -5.81 -7.51
CA GLU A 183 19.38 -5.58 -8.17
C GLU A 183 18.50 -4.68 -7.29
N THR A 184 17.98 -3.59 -7.85
CA THR A 184 17.15 -2.61 -7.13
C THR A 184 15.67 -2.66 -7.47
N SER A 185 15.21 -3.73 -8.16
CA SER A 185 13.83 -3.93 -8.58
C SER A 185 12.81 -3.75 -7.44
N ASN A 186 13.14 -4.16 -6.22
CA ASN A 186 12.32 -3.99 -5.02
C ASN A 186 12.17 -2.53 -4.52
N LEU A 187 13.02 -1.60 -4.97
CA LEU A 187 13.05 -0.20 -4.52
C LEU A 187 12.57 0.78 -5.59
N ASP A 188 13.06 0.63 -6.83
CA ASP A 188 12.82 1.57 -7.93
C ASP A 188 12.27 0.91 -9.19
N GLY A 189 12.06 -0.41 -9.20
CA GLY A 189 11.60 -1.15 -10.37
C GLY A 189 12.67 -1.30 -11.45
N GLU A 190 13.92 -0.91 -11.22
CA GLU A 190 14.99 -1.11 -12.19
C GLU A 190 15.57 -2.53 -12.08
N THR A 191 15.56 -3.27 -13.19
CA THR A 191 16.13 -4.62 -13.30
C THR A 191 17.62 -4.63 -13.63
N ASN A 192 18.16 -3.49 -14.03
CA ASN A 192 19.57 -3.37 -14.33
C ASN A 192 20.38 -3.55 -13.04
N LEU A 193 21.39 -4.40 -13.13
CA LEU A 193 22.33 -4.60 -12.06
C LEU A 193 23.16 -3.34 -11.86
N LYS A 194 23.10 -2.75 -10.66
CA LYS A 194 23.89 -1.59 -10.29
C LYS A 194 25.20 -2.04 -9.64
N PRO A 195 26.37 -1.68 -10.18
CA PRO A 195 27.64 -2.01 -9.56
C PRO A 195 27.85 -1.18 -8.28
N ARG A 196 28.41 -1.82 -7.27
CA ARG A 196 28.80 -1.26 -5.97
C ARG A 196 30.25 -1.61 -5.71
N ARG A 197 31.01 -0.71 -5.08
CA ARG A 197 32.46 -0.86 -4.88
C ARG A 197 32.81 -0.87 -3.41
N THR A 198 33.73 -1.77 -3.03
CA THR A 198 34.30 -1.81 -1.69
C THR A 198 35.00 -0.51 -1.35
N VAL A 199 34.95 -0.08 -0.10
CA VAL A 199 35.66 1.12 0.35
C VAL A 199 37.17 0.90 0.26
N SER A 200 37.83 1.63 -0.66
CA SER A 200 39.25 1.43 -0.97
C SER A 200 40.17 1.76 0.21
N GLY A 201 41.17 0.91 0.49
CA GLY A 201 42.20 1.19 1.48
C GLY A 201 41.81 0.97 2.94
N VAL A 202 40.59 0.48 3.23
CA VAL A 202 40.16 0.09 4.58
C VAL A 202 40.54 -1.36 4.90
N CYS A 203 40.57 -2.21 3.88
CA CYS A 203 40.96 -3.62 3.98
C CYS A 203 42.17 -3.84 3.06
N VAL A 204 43.29 -4.31 3.62
CA VAL A 204 44.43 -4.78 2.83
C VAL A 204 44.13 -6.22 2.48
N SER A 205 43.69 -6.46 1.24
CA SER A 205 43.29 -7.79 0.76
C SER A 205 44.52 -8.71 0.66
N ASP A 206 44.64 -9.68 1.59
CA ASP A 206 45.20 -11.02 1.32
C ASP A 206 44.99 -11.98 2.51
N PRO A 207 44.27 -13.13 2.40
CA PRO A 207 43.39 -13.60 1.32
C PRO A 207 41.87 -13.50 1.64
N GLU A 208 41.45 -13.25 2.88
CA GLU A 208 40.03 -13.13 3.28
C GLU A 208 39.88 -11.97 4.27
N PHE A 209 38.85 -11.13 4.13
CA PHE A 209 38.62 -10.02 5.05
C PHE A 209 38.29 -10.54 6.44
N GLU A 210 39.14 -10.22 7.42
CA GLU A 210 38.91 -10.52 8.83
C GLU A 210 38.22 -9.34 9.53
N PRO A 211 36.96 -9.48 9.98
CA PRO A 211 36.24 -8.39 10.67
C PRO A 211 36.89 -7.94 11.98
N GLU A 212 37.67 -8.80 12.65
CA GLU A 212 38.39 -8.46 13.88
C GLU A 212 39.52 -7.44 13.65
N SER A 213 40.07 -7.37 12.44
CA SER A 213 41.11 -6.39 12.07
C SER A 213 40.56 -4.96 11.92
N PHE A 214 39.23 -4.82 11.82
CA PHE A 214 38.56 -3.55 11.60
C PHE A 214 38.55 -2.69 12.88
N ASN A 215 39.55 -1.83 13.02
CA ASN A 215 39.69 -0.87 14.12
C ASN A 215 39.32 0.58 13.72
N SER A 216 38.62 0.75 12.60
CA SER A 216 38.24 2.06 12.07
C SER A 216 36.89 2.54 12.60
N VAL A 217 36.67 3.85 12.59
CA VAL A 217 35.38 4.47 12.93
C VAL A 217 34.69 4.91 11.64
N VAL A 218 33.46 4.43 11.43
CA VAL A 218 32.66 4.82 10.27
C VAL A 218 31.86 6.06 10.63
N VAL A 219 31.99 7.14 9.86
CA VAL A 219 31.26 8.38 10.05
C VAL A 219 30.33 8.62 8.88
N CYS A 220 29.03 8.69 9.13
CA CYS A 220 28.02 8.92 8.10
C CYS A 220 27.17 10.14 8.40
N GLU A 221 26.55 10.68 7.35
CA GLU A 221 25.49 11.66 7.49
C GLU A 221 24.28 11.12 8.28
N ARG A 222 23.32 11.98 8.60
CA ARG A 222 22.04 11.55 9.16
C ARG A 222 21.24 10.75 8.11
N PRO A 223 20.49 9.71 8.50
CA PRO A 223 19.59 9.00 7.61
C PRO A 223 18.66 9.97 6.85
N ASN A 224 18.57 9.79 5.54
CA ASN A 224 17.75 10.59 4.64
C ASN A 224 17.01 9.68 3.65
N ASN A 225 15.89 10.16 3.11
CA ASN A 225 15.01 9.41 2.20
C ASN A 225 15.48 9.42 0.73
N ASN A 226 16.59 10.06 0.40
CA ASN A 226 17.12 10.06 -0.96
C ASN A 226 17.90 8.76 -1.22
N LEU A 227 17.36 7.88 -2.06
CA LEU A 227 17.96 6.58 -2.39
C LEU A 227 19.31 6.71 -3.12
N ASN A 228 19.57 7.83 -3.79
CA ASN A 228 20.75 8.04 -4.62
C ASN A 228 21.85 8.87 -3.95
N HIS A 229 21.60 9.42 -2.76
CA HIS A 229 22.57 10.23 -2.03
C HIS A 229 23.00 9.55 -0.75
N PHE A 230 24.30 9.35 -0.60
CA PHE A 230 24.91 8.87 0.64
C PHE A 230 26.30 9.45 0.78
N LYS A 231 26.60 10.03 1.95
CA LYS A 231 27.93 10.56 2.31
C LYS A 231 28.44 9.88 3.57
N CYS A 232 29.61 9.29 3.46
CA CYS A 232 30.30 8.60 4.53
C CYS A 232 31.82 8.80 4.39
N TYR A 233 32.54 8.67 5.49
CA TYR A 233 33.98 8.39 5.45
C TYR A 233 34.35 7.40 6.55
N VAL A 234 35.37 6.60 6.29
CA VAL A 234 35.96 5.69 7.27
C VAL A 234 37.23 6.34 7.81
N GLU A 235 37.27 6.58 9.12
CA GLU A 235 38.42 7.13 9.82
C GLU A 235 39.26 5.99 10.40
N LYS A 236 40.46 5.81 9.84
CA LYS A 236 41.42 4.81 10.31
C LYS A 236 42.03 5.21 11.66
N PRO A 237 42.66 4.26 12.39
CA PRO A 237 43.41 4.58 13.61
C PRO A 237 44.46 5.69 13.43
N ASP A 238 45.06 5.78 12.25
CA ASP A 238 46.06 6.80 11.87
C ASP A 238 45.44 8.18 11.55
N LYS A 239 44.13 8.35 11.79
CA LYS A 239 43.32 9.54 11.46
C LYS A 239 43.20 9.87 9.97
N GLU A 240 43.69 8.98 9.11
CA GLU A 240 43.43 9.02 7.68
C GLU A 240 41.93 8.80 7.43
N LYS A 241 41.33 9.63 6.57
CA LYS A 241 39.91 9.57 6.24
C LYS A 241 39.73 9.10 4.80
N VAL A 242 39.06 7.97 4.64
CA VAL A 242 38.70 7.42 3.34
C VAL A 242 37.25 7.75 3.04
N GLY A 243 36.97 8.54 2.01
CA GLY A 243 35.60 8.87 1.61
C GLY A 243 34.88 7.67 0.99
N ALA A 244 33.59 7.53 1.32
CA ALA A 244 32.68 6.54 0.75
C ALA A 244 31.36 7.20 0.35
N GLY A 245 30.87 6.87 -0.84
CA GLY A 245 29.63 7.40 -1.40
C GLY A 245 28.55 6.32 -1.52
N ILE A 246 27.47 6.65 -2.25
CA ILE A 246 26.39 5.70 -2.57
C ILE A 246 26.92 4.45 -3.30
N GLU A 247 27.99 4.57 -4.07
CA GLU A 247 28.65 3.44 -4.76
C GLU A 247 29.12 2.35 -3.79
N SER A 248 29.38 2.67 -2.53
CA SER A 248 29.79 1.71 -1.51
C SER A 248 28.67 1.29 -0.55
N LEU A 249 27.41 1.66 -0.83
CA LEU A 249 26.26 1.34 0.02
C LEU A 249 25.38 0.27 -0.63
N LEU A 250 25.15 -0.83 0.10
CA LEU A 250 24.10 -1.80 -0.20
C LEU A 250 22.85 -1.41 0.57
N LEU A 251 21.76 -1.14 -0.13
CA LEU A 251 20.50 -0.72 0.48
C LEU A 251 19.68 -1.93 0.94
N ARG A 252 18.95 -1.78 2.04
CA ARG A 252 17.98 -2.78 2.49
C ARG A 252 16.94 -3.05 1.40
N GLY A 253 16.67 -4.33 1.14
CA GLY A 253 15.68 -4.76 0.15
C GLY A 253 16.24 -4.99 -1.26
N CYS A 254 17.48 -4.56 -1.53
CA CYS A 254 18.18 -4.95 -2.75
C CYS A 254 18.60 -6.43 -2.67
N THR A 255 18.73 -7.07 -3.84
CA THR A 255 19.22 -8.44 -3.95
C THR A 255 20.66 -8.41 -4.45
N VAL A 256 21.56 -9.15 -3.79
CA VAL A 256 22.94 -9.31 -4.27
C VAL A 256 22.96 -10.25 -5.46
N LYS A 257 23.66 -9.88 -6.54
CA LYS A 257 23.75 -10.63 -7.79
C LYS A 257 25.19 -10.70 -8.26
N ASN A 258 25.50 -11.69 -9.10
CA ASN A 258 26.81 -11.86 -9.77
C ASN A 258 28.02 -11.74 -8.84
N THR A 259 27.86 -12.09 -7.57
CA THR A 259 28.89 -12.14 -6.53
C THR A 259 28.52 -13.22 -5.55
N ASP A 260 29.46 -14.09 -5.21
CA ASP A 260 29.19 -15.25 -4.34
C ASP A 260 28.85 -14.79 -2.94
N HIS A 261 29.58 -13.78 -2.45
CA HIS A 261 29.30 -13.12 -1.19
C HIS A 261 29.77 -11.67 -1.17
N ALA A 262 29.09 -10.86 -0.37
CA ALA A 262 29.49 -9.51 -0.01
C ALA A 262 29.48 -9.36 1.52
N VAL A 263 30.52 -8.75 2.06
CA VAL A 263 30.63 -8.42 3.49
C VAL A 263 30.47 -6.92 3.66
N GLY A 264 29.53 -6.53 4.52
CA GLY A 264 29.23 -5.14 4.78
C GLY A 264 29.11 -4.81 6.26
N PHE A 265 29.44 -3.57 6.60
CA PHE A 265 29.28 -3.00 7.93
C PHE A 265 27.92 -2.28 8.03
N VAL A 266 27.12 -2.60 9.04
CA VAL A 266 25.77 -2.05 9.18
C VAL A 266 25.83 -0.58 9.60
N VAL A 267 25.34 0.30 8.73
CA VAL A 267 25.29 1.76 8.97
C VAL A 267 23.92 2.20 9.47
N TYR A 268 22.85 1.78 8.78
CA TYR A 268 21.47 2.07 9.19
C TYR A 268 20.68 0.78 9.34
N ALA A 269 19.87 0.72 10.41
CA ALA A 269 19.08 -0.45 10.75
C ALA A 269 17.61 -0.08 10.98
N GLY A 270 16.71 -1.03 10.67
CA GLY A 270 15.29 -0.92 10.96
C GLY A 270 14.64 0.26 10.25
N GLN A 271 14.01 1.14 11.05
CA GLN A 271 13.28 2.31 10.56
C GLN A 271 14.19 3.42 10.01
N GLU A 272 15.49 3.38 10.30
CA GLU A 272 16.44 4.37 9.76
C GLU A 272 17.01 3.99 8.39
N THR A 273 16.70 2.79 7.87
CA THR A 273 17.12 2.41 6.52
C THR A 273 16.43 3.29 5.48
N LYS A 274 17.12 3.60 4.38
CA LYS A 274 16.59 4.49 3.32
C LYS A 274 15.28 3.97 2.73
N SER A 275 15.18 2.65 2.56
CA SER A 275 13.94 1.97 2.13
C SER A 275 12.77 2.25 3.07
N MET A 276 12.99 2.14 4.39
CA MET A 276 11.94 2.39 5.39
C MET A 276 11.59 3.86 5.56
N LEU A 277 12.56 4.77 5.38
CA LEU A 277 12.29 6.21 5.37
C LEU A 277 11.43 6.65 4.17
N ASN A 278 11.51 5.92 3.06
CA ASN A 278 10.65 6.15 1.90
C ASN A 278 9.28 5.45 2.02
N ASN A 279 9.10 4.63 3.06
CA ASN A 279 7.84 4.01 3.39
C ASN A 279 7.04 4.91 4.35
N ASN A 280 5.96 5.54 3.87
CA ASN A 280 5.11 6.44 4.64
C ASN A 280 4.24 5.76 5.72
N GLY A 281 4.59 4.52 6.10
CA GLY A 281 3.86 3.73 7.08
C GLY A 281 2.44 3.35 6.64
N PRO A 282 1.70 2.65 7.51
CA PRO A 282 0.33 2.28 7.24
C PRO A 282 -0.59 3.50 7.27
N ARG A 283 -1.00 4.01 6.10
CA ARG A 283 -1.99 5.09 5.98
C ARG A 283 -3.41 4.55 6.17
N TYR A 284 -4.26 5.32 6.86
CA TYR A 284 -5.70 5.05 6.92
C TYR A 284 -6.33 5.30 5.54
N LYS A 285 -6.83 4.24 4.90
CA LYS A 285 -7.55 4.32 3.63
C LYS A 285 -9.06 4.34 3.90
N ARG A 286 -9.75 5.28 3.25
CA ARG A 286 -11.19 5.51 3.41
C ARG A 286 -11.84 5.50 2.03
N SER A 287 -12.93 4.75 1.87
CA SER A 287 -13.59 4.62 0.58
C SER A 287 -14.40 5.86 0.20
N LYS A 288 -14.63 6.03 -1.12
CA LYS A 288 -15.50 7.10 -1.63
C LYS A 288 -16.93 6.95 -1.11
N LEU A 289 -17.43 5.71 -1.04
CA LEU A 289 -18.75 5.39 -0.51
C LEU A 289 -18.88 5.81 0.97
N GLU A 290 -17.88 5.54 1.81
CA GLU A 290 -17.89 5.96 3.23
C GLU A 290 -17.92 7.49 3.38
N ARG A 291 -17.31 8.23 2.45
CA ARG A 291 -17.37 9.71 2.46
C ARG A 291 -18.76 10.21 2.07
N LYS A 292 -19.36 9.63 1.02
CA LYS A 292 -20.71 9.98 0.57
C LYS A 292 -21.75 9.70 1.66
N LEU A 293 -21.70 8.52 2.28
CA LEU A 293 -22.58 8.16 3.39
C LEU A 293 -22.50 9.17 4.55
N ASN A 294 -21.31 9.66 4.88
CA ASN A 294 -21.19 10.69 5.90
C ASN A 294 -21.86 12.02 5.53
N ILE A 295 -21.85 12.40 4.24
CA ILE A 295 -22.54 13.60 3.76
C ILE A 295 -24.06 13.38 3.87
N ASP A 296 -24.55 12.22 3.44
CA ASP A 296 -25.97 11.88 3.51
C ASP A 296 -26.46 11.85 4.97
N VAL A 297 -25.66 11.32 5.89
CA VAL A 297 -25.95 11.32 7.33
C VAL A 297 -26.02 12.74 7.90
N ILE A 298 -25.15 13.66 7.48
CA ILE A 298 -25.23 15.06 7.90
C ILE A 298 -26.57 15.69 7.44
N PHE A 299 -27.01 15.41 6.21
CA PHE A 299 -28.31 15.86 5.72
C PHE A 299 -29.47 15.27 6.54
N CYS A 300 -29.41 13.97 6.87
CA CYS A 300 -30.39 13.33 7.74
C CYS A 300 -30.42 13.95 9.15
N VAL A 301 -29.27 14.29 9.74
CA VAL A 301 -29.23 14.97 11.05
C VAL A 301 -29.88 16.35 10.98
N ILE A 302 -29.64 17.13 9.92
CA ILE A 302 -30.26 18.44 9.72
C ILE A 302 -31.79 18.30 9.59
N LEU A 303 -32.26 17.33 8.81
CA LEU A 303 -33.68 17.02 8.66
C LEU A 303 -34.31 16.58 9.99
N LEU A 304 -33.62 15.72 10.76
CA LEU A 304 -34.06 15.29 12.08
C LEU A 304 -34.26 16.50 13.00
N LEU A 305 -33.25 17.36 13.12
CA LEU A 305 -33.31 18.53 13.99
C LEU A 305 -34.43 19.50 13.59
N SER A 306 -34.70 19.67 12.29
CA SER A 306 -35.80 20.52 11.83
C SER A 306 -37.17 19.94 12.18
N MET A 307 -37.36 18.63 12.01
CA MET A 307 -38.60 17.95 12.42
C MET A 307 -38.81 18.01 13.93
N CYS A 308 -37.75 17.77 14.72
CA CYS A 308 -37.81 17.88 16.18
C CYS A 308 -38.14 19.31 16.63
N PHE A 309 -37.59 20.32 15.97
CA PHE A 309 -37.90 21.73 16.25
C PHE A 309 -39.38 22.05 15.97
N VAL A 310 -39.90 21.63 14.81
CA VAL A 310 -41.32 21.82 14.46
C VAL A 310 -42.22 21.08 15.46
N GLY A 311 -41.87 19.86 15.85
CA GLY A 311 -42.61 19.10 16.86
C GLY A 311 -42.61 19.76 18.24
N SER A 312 -41.46 20.32 18.66
CA SER A 312 -41.32 21.05 19.93
C SER A 312 -42.17 22.32 19.95
N VAL A 313 -42.12 23.13 18.89
CA VAL A 313 -42.94 24.34 18.75
C VAL A 313 -44.41 23.99 18.68
N GLY A 314 -44.78 22.95 17.92
CA GLY A 314 -46.15 22.46 17.84
C GLY A 314 -46.71 22.03 19.19
N HIS A 315 -45.91 21.32 19.99
CA HIS A 315 -46.28 20.91 21.35
C HIS A 315 -46.44 22.11 22.30
N PHE A 316 -45.54 23.10 22.20
CA PHE A 316 -45.64 24.35 22.96
C PHE A 316 -46.95 25.09 22.64
N LEU A 317 -47.23 25.34 21.36
CA LEU A 317 -48.45 26.04 20.93
C LEU A 317 -49.72 25.27 21.28
N TRP A 318 -49.68 23.93 21.18
CA TRP A 318 -50.78 23.07 21.57
C TRP A 318 -51.10 23.20 23.06
N LEU A 319 -50.09 23.24 23.93
CA LEU A 319 -50.28 23.41 25.36
C LEU A 319 -50.75 24.81 25.77
N GLU A 320 -50.36 25.86 25.04
CA GLU A 320 -50.84 27.24 25.32
C GLU A 320 -52.32 27.45 24.95
N GLU A 321 -52.85 26.70 23.99
CA GLU A 321 -54.25 26.85 23.56
C GLU A 321 -55.26 26.28 24.57
N PHE A 322 -54.84 25.39 25.49
CA PHE A 322 -55.75 24.84 26.50
C PHE A 322 -56.00 25.82 27.65
N PRO A 323 -57.27 26.14 27.96
CA PRO A 323 -57.61 27.05 29.06
C PRO A 323 -57.40 26.45 30.45
N ASP A 324 -57.40 25.12 30.56
CA ASP A 324 -57.22 24.35 31.81
C ASP A 324 -56.25 23.18 31.60
N VAL A 325 -55.69 22.66 32.70
CA VAL A 325 -54.78 21.50 32.67
C VAL A 325 -55.49 20.31 32.00
N PRO A 326 -54.98 19.79 30.87
CA PRO A 326 -55.64 18.70 30.19
C PRO A 326 -55.72 17.45 31.09
N PRO A 327 -56.85 16.73 31.10
CA PRO A 327 -57.09 15.64 32.05
C PRO A 327 -56.16 14.42 31.87
N TYR A 328 -55.39 14.37 30.79
CA TYR A 328 -54.41 13.33 30.50
C TYR A 328 -52.98 13.67 30.93
N LEU A 329 -52.70 14.91 31.36
CA LEU A 329 -51.42 15.30 31.92
C LEU A 329 -51.40 14.95 33.42
N VAL A 330 -50.62 13.93 33.76
CA VAL A 330 -50.43 13.49 35.15
C VAL A 330 -49.34 14.36 35.81
N PRO A 331 -49.64 15.10 36.89
CA PRO A 331 -48.64 15.85 37.64
C PRO A 331 -47.57 14.92 38.20
N ASP A 332 -46.33 15.40 38.31
CA ASP A 332 -45.25 14.62 38.91
C ASP A 332 -45.52 14.35 40.42
N SER A 333 -44.72 13.50 41.05
CA SER A 333 -44.88 13.03 42.45
C SER A 333 -44.98 14.16 43.50
N ASN A 334 -44.55 15.37 43.15
CA ASN A 334 -44.62 16.58 43.98
C ASN A 334 -45.80 17.53 43.63
N GLY A 335 -46.70 17.13 42.74
CA GLY A 335 -47.86 17.92 42.30
C GLY A 335 -47.52 19.11 41.38
N HIS A 336 -46.27 19.23 40.92
CA HIS A 336 -45.85 20.26 39.97
C HIS A 336 -46.10 19.80 38.53
N LEU A 337 -46.67 20.71 37.73
CA LEU A 337 -46.79 20.54 36.28
C LEU A 337 -45.65 21.32 35.61
N ASP A 338 -44.99 20.70 34.64
CA ASP A 338 -43.96 21.37 33.85
C ASP A 338 -44.56 22.56 33.10
N SER A 339 -43.81 23.67 33.02
CA SER A 339 -44.24 24.82 32.22
C SER A 339 -44.33 24.42 30.73
N PRO A 340 -45.24 25.01 29.94
CA PRO A 340 -45.38 24.69 28.52
C PRO A 340 -44.04 24.77 27.75
N GLY A 341 -43.19 25.76 28.09
CA GLY A 341 -41.85 25.90 27.51
C GLY A 341 -40.89 24.77 27.90
N LEU A 342 -40.91 24.32 29.17
CA LEU A 342 -40.10 23.19 29.62
C LEU A 342 -40.59 21.86 29.01
N SER A 343 -41.91 21.68 28.90
CA SER A 343 -42.52 20.52 28.24
C SER A 343 -42.17 20.48 26.75
N GLY A 344 -42.19 21.63 26.05
CA GLY A 344 -41.71 21.76 24.67
C GLY A 344 -40.23 21.42 24.51
N PHE A 345 -39.39 21.83 25.48
CA PHE A 345 -37.97 21.48 25.50
C PHE A 345 -37.75 19.97 25.68
N TYR A 346 -38.46 19.31 26.59
CA TYR A 346 -38.38 17.85 26.71
C TYR A 346 -38.90 17.14 25.45
N MET A 347 -39.99 17.64 24.86
CA MET A 347 -40.54 17.11 23.62
C MET A 347 -39.53 17.17 22.47
N PHE A 348 -38.70 18.21 22.38
CA PHE A 348 -37.62 18.29 21.38
C PHE A 348 -36.70 17.06 21.44
N PHE A 349 -36.21 16.71 22.63
CA PHE A 349 -35.30 15.57 22.82
C PHE A 349 -36.02 14.22 22.72
N THR A 350 -37.25 14.11 23.21
CA THR A 350 -38.08 12.91 23.02
C THR A 350 -38.32 12.64 21.54
N MET A 351 -38.55 13.69 20.74
CA MET A 351 -38.71 13.58 19.28
C MET A 351 -37.42 13.15 18.58
N ILE A 352 -36.24 13.53 19.07
CA ILE A 352 -34.95 13.04 18.55
C ILE A 352 -34.88 11.51 18.71
N ILE A 353 -35.28 10.98 19.86
CA ILE A 353 -35.30 9.54 20.12
C ILE A 353 -36.36 8.84 19.27
N LEU A 354 -37.58 9.39 19.17
CA LEU A 354 -38.65 8.78 18.38
C LEU A 354 -38.31 8.71 16.89
N LEU A 355 -37.68 9.76 16.34
CA LEU A 355 -37.31 9.87 14.93
C LEU A 355 -35.91 9.32 14.63
N GLN A 356 -35.25 8.67 15.59
CA GLN A 356 -33.89 8.13 15.43
C GLN A 356 -33.75 7.11 14.28
N ILE A 357 -34.87 6.49 13.86
CA ILE A 357 -34.95 5.54 12.75
C ILE A 357 -34.54 6.15 11.39
N LEU A 358 -34.55 7.49 11.27
CA LEU A 358 -34.12 8.21 10.07
C LEU A 358 -32.68 7.87 9.66
N ILE A 359 -31.80 7.62 10.63
CA ILE A 359 -30.43 7.17 10.38
C ILE A 359 -30.34 5.70 10.82
N PRO A 360 -30.56 4.75 9.90
CA PRO A 360 -30.65 3.34 10.26
C PRO A 360 -29.29 2.80 10.71
N ILE A 361 -29.21 2.36 11.96
CA ILE A 361 -28.05 1.66 12.53
C ILE A 361 -27.67 0.44 11.67
N SER A 362 -28.67 -0.25 11.13
CA SER A 362 -28.51 -1.42 10.26
C SER A 362 -27.76 -1.13 8.96
N LEU A 363 -27.78 0.09 8.43
CA LEU A 363 -27.04 0.46 7.24
C LEU A 363 -25.53 0.24 7.43
N TYR A 364 -25.00 0.66 8.58
CA TYR A 364 -23.58 0.53 8.90
C TYR A 364 -23.16 -0.92 9.13
N VAL A 365 -23.99 -1.70 9.85
CA VAL A 365 -23.76 -3.15 10.04
C VAL A 365 -23.72 -3.84 8.68
N SER A 366 -24.73 -3.62 7.85
CA SER A 366 -24.87 -4.28 6.56
C SER A 366 -23.70 -3.98 5.65
N ILE A 367 -23.23 -2.72 5.58
CA ILE A 367 -22.06 -2.36 4.78
C ILE A 367 -20.80 -3.08 5.26
N GLU A 368 -20.56 -3.15 6.56
CA GLU A 368 -19.38 -3.85 7.09
C GLU A 368 -19.45 -5.37 6.82
N LEU A 369 -20.62 -6.00 6.96
CA LEU A 369 -20.82 -7.41 6.63
C LEU A 369 -20.64 -7.69 5.13
N VAL A 370 -21.19 -6.84 4.26
CA VAL A 370 -21.03 -6.95 2.80
C VAL A 370 -19.54 -6.85 2.43
N LYS A 371 -18.78 -5.92 3.02
CA LYS A 371 -17.33 -5.81 2.78
C LYS A 371 -16.58 -7.08 3.18
N ILE A 372 -16.90 -7.66 4.34
CA ILE A 372 -16.30 -8.92 4.78
C ILE A 372 -16.62 -10.05 3.79
N GLY A 373 -17.86 -10.14 3.32
CA GLY A 373 -18.27 -11.09 2.28
C GLY A 373 -17.51 -10.91 0.97
N GLN A 374 -17.38 -9.67 0.49
CA GLN A 374 -16.59 -9.35 -0.72
C GLN A 374 -15.13 -9.79 -0.58
N ILE A 375 -14.50 -9.53 0.56
CA ILE A 375 -13.11 -9.95 0.82
C ILE A 375 -12.98 -11.47 0.80
N PHE A 376 -13.94 -12.18 1.39
CA PHE A 376 -13.97 -13.63 1.40
C PHE A 376 -14.04 -14.19 -0.03
N PHE A 377 -14.90 -13.63 -0.88
CA PHE A 377 -14.99 -14.05 -2.28
C PHE A 377 -13.70 -13.75 -3.06
N ILE A 378 -13.15 -12.54 -2.94
CA ILE A 378 -11.89 -12.17 -3.65
C ILE A 378 -10.71 -13.07 -3.22
N THR A 379 -10.64 -13.45 -1.94
CA THR A 379 -9.50 -14.24 -1.42
C THR A 379 -9.61 -15.73 -1.79
N ASN A 380 -10.83 -16.23 -2.01
CA ASN A 380 -11.09 -17.63 -2.36
C ASN A 380 -11.37 -17.84 -3.85
N ASP A 381 -11.17 -16.81 -4.66
CA ASP A 381 -11.31 -16.89 -6.10
C ASP A 381 -10.19 -17.76 -6.70
N ALA A 382 -10.58 -18.76 -7.51
CA ALA A 382 -9.66 -19.68 -8.13
C ALA A 382 -8.95 -19.06 -9.35
N ASP A 383 -9.60 -18.11 -10.02
CA ASP A 383 -9.03 -17.43 -11.21
C ASP A 383 -7.93 -16.43 -10.80
N LEU A 384 -7.90 -16.05 -9.52
CA LEU A 384 -6.90 -15.16 -8.92
C LEU A 384 -5.80 -15.93 -8.17
N TYR A 385 -5.64 -17.21 -8.46
CA TYR A 385 -4.57 -18.06 -7.94
C TYR A 385 -3.45 -18.20 -8.97
N ASP A 386 -2.21 -18.00 -8.52
CA ASP A 386 -1.02 -18.18 -9.34
C ASP A 386 -0.37 -19.53 -9.03
N GLU A 387 -0.33 -20.42 -10.03
CA GLU A 387 0.24 -21.77 -9.90
C GLU A 387 1.77 -21.76 -9.81
N GLU A 388 2.45 -20.84 -10.51
CA GLU A 388 3.92 -20.79 -10.50
C GLU A 388 4.48 -20.44 -9.12
N THR A 389 3.79 -19.56 -8.38
CA THR A 389 4.20 -19.13 -7.05
C THR A 389 3.44 -19.79 -5.89
N ASP A 390 2.49 -20.70 -6.19
CA ASP A 390 1.55 -21.30 -5.22
C ASP A 390 0.95 -20.24 -4.29
N SER A 391 0.45 -19.15 -4.88
CA SER A 391 0.01 -17.98 -4.12
C SER A 391 -1.37 -17.48 -4.53
N ARG A 392 -2.17 -17.12 -3.51
CA ARG A 392 -3.51 -16.55 -3.67
C ARG A 392 -3.48 -15.05 -3.48
N VAL A 393 -4.44 -14.35 -4.08
CA VAL A 393 -4.66 -12.92 -3.81
C VAL A 393 -4.88 -12.67 -2.31
N GLN A 394 -4.13 -11.70 -1.78
CA GLN A 394 -4.22 -11.31 -0.38
C GLN A 394 -4.78 -9.89 -0.24
N CYS A 395 -6.03 -9.77 0.21
CA CYS A 395 -6.60 -8.48 0.58
C CYS A 395 -5.95 -7.95 1.87
N LYS A 396 -5.12 -6.91 1.77
CA LYS A 396 -4.43 -6.30 2.92
C LYS A 396 -5.25 -5.20 3.62
N ALA A 397 -6.07 -4.47 2.86
CA ALA A 397 -6.90 -3.39 3.38
C ALA A 397 -8.38 -3.77 3.23
N LEU A 398 -9.10 -3.84 4.35
CA LEU A 398 -10.46 -4.41 4.40
C LEU A 398 -11.58 -3.34 4.28
N LYS A 399 -11.23 -2.09 3.93
CA LYS A 399 -12.16 -0.94 3.94
C LYS A 399 -12.52 -0.39 2.56
N ILE A 400 -11.81 -0.82 1.51
CA ILE A 400 -11.82 -0.19 0.17
C ILE A 400 -12.14 -1.18 -0.96
N THR A 401 -12.84 -2.27 -0.68
CA THR A 401 -13.16 -3.27 -1.71
C THR A 401 -14.05 -2.71 -2.80
N GLU A 402 -14.98 -1.82 -2.45
CA GLU A 402 -15.89 -1.19 -3.40
C GLU A 402 -15.21 -0.16 -4.32
N ASP A 403 -14.08 0.41 -3.88
CA ASP A 403 -13.34 1.39 -4.68
C ASP A 403 -12.70 0.73 -5.92
N LEU A 404 -12.51 -0.60 -5.91
CA LEU A 404 -11.97 -1.34 -7.06
C LEU A 404 -12.84 -1.19 -8.31
N GLY A 405 -14.17 -1.09 -8.14
CA GLY A 405 -15.10 -0.84 -9.25
C GLY A 405 -15.20 0.62 -9.69
N GLN A 406 -14.41 1.52 -9.09
CA GLN A 406 -14.42 2.97 -9.35
C GLN A 406 -13.06 3.51 -9.78
N ILE A 407 -12.16 2.62 -10.21
CA ILE A 407 -10.83 2.98 -10.67
C ILE A 407 -10.95 3.54 -12.09
N GLU A 408 -10.57 4.81 -12.26
CA GLU A 408 -10.52 5.47 -13.58
C GLU A 408 -9.12 5.42 -14.20
N TYR A 409 -8.09 5.39 -13.36
CA TYR A 409 -6.70 5.43 -13.77
C TYR A 409 -5.93 4.30 -13.09
N ILE A 410 -5.32 3.45 -13.91
CA ILE A 410 -4.39 2.41 -13.45
C ILE A 410 -2.98 2.93 -13.73
N PHE A 411 -2.24 3.22 -12.66
CA PHE A 411 -0.82 3.51 -12.75
C PHE A 411 -0.07 2.19 -12.64
N SER A 412 0.31 1.64 -13.79
CA SER A 412 1.12 0.42 -13.85
C SER A 412 2.59 0.75 -13.88
N ASP A 413 3.39 0.03 -13.11
CA ASP A 413 4.83 0.00 -13.34
C ASP A 413 5.13 -0.80 -14.61
N LYS A 414 6.20 -0.45 -15.33
CA LYS A 414 6.61 -1.20 -16.51
C LYS A 414 7.25 -2.52 -16.10
N THR A 415 8.24 -2.43 -15.23
CA THR A 415 9.14 -3.52 -14.93
C THR A 415 8.59 -4.37 -13.78
N GLY A 416 8.54 -5.69 -13.94
CA GLY A 416 7.97 -6.58 -12.93
C GLY A 416 6.46 -6.50 -12.77
N THR A 417 5.76 -5.74 -13.62
CA THR A 417 4.28 -5.71 -13.69
C THR A 417 3.79 -5.92 -15.12
N LEU A 418 4.18 -5.06 -16.08
CA LEU A 418 3.80 -5.25 -17.49
C LEU A 418 4.71 -6.24 -18.22
N THR A 419 5.98 -6.29 -17.83
CA THR A 419 6.97 -7.19 -18.45
C THR A 419 7.54 -8.14 -17.41
N GLU A 420 7.58 -9.43 -17.74
CA GLU A 420 8.46 -10.38 -17.05
C GLU A 420 9.93 -9.93 -17.19
N ASN A 421 10.74 -10.16 -16.16
CA ASN A 421 12.15 -9.79 -16.15
C ASN A 421 13.00 -10.80 -16.95
N LYS A 422 12.58 -11.09 -18.19
CA LYS A 422 13.19 -12.08 -19.08
C LYS A 422 13.49 -11.46 -20.45
N MET A 423 14.77 -11.28 -20.74
CA MET A 423 15.22 -10.68 -22.00
C MET A 423 15.57 -11.78 -23.01
N VAL A 424 14.79 -11.88 -24.08
CA VAL A 424 14.99 -12.90 -25.13
C VAL A 424 15.45 -12.23 -26.42
N PHE A 425 16.60 -12.65 -26.94
CA PHE A 425 17.10 -12.15 -28.23
C PHE A 425 16.20 -12.63 -29.39
N ARG A 426 15.61 -11.69 -30.14
CA ARG A 426 14.68 -12.01 -31.24
C ARG A 426 15.30 -11.93 -32.62
N ARG A 427 15.93 -10.80 -32.95
CA ARG A 427 16.49 -10.53 -34.28
C ARG A 427 17.67 -9.57 -34.13
N CYS A 428 18.61 -9.61 -35.07
CA CYS A 428 19.55 -8.52 -35.29
C CYS A 428 19.55 -8.09 -36.77
N SER A 429 19.92 -6.84 -37.03
CA SER A 429 20.21 -6.37 -38.39
C SER A 429 21.70 -6.12 -38.51
N ILE A 430 22.35 -6.76 -39.47
CA ILE A 430 23.78 -6.63 -39.74
C ILE A 430 23.91 -6.19 -41.19
N ILE A 431 24.45 -4.98 -41.42
CA ILE A 431 24.64 -4.39 -42.76
C ILE A 431 23.32 -4.40 -43.56
N GLY A 432 22.22 -3.98 -42.91
CA GLY A 432 20.88 -3.93 -43.54
C GLY A 432 20.23 -5.30 -43.80
N THR A 433 20.89 -6.41 -43.45
CA THR A 433 20.31 -7.75 -43.55
C THR A 433 19.76 -8.17 -42.18
N GLU A 434 18.47 -8.53 -42.12
CA GLU A 434 17.84 -9.01 -40.90
C GLU A 434 18.07 -10.51 -40.67
N TYR A 435 18.55 -10.87 -39.48
CA TYR A 435 18.76 -12.23 -39.03
C TYR A 435 17.80 -12.55 -37.88
N PRO A 436 16.77 -13.38 -38.11
CA PRO A 436 15.85 -13.81 -37.07
C PRO A 436 16.39 -15.01 -36.27
N HIS A 437 16.17 -15.01 -34.95
CA HIS A 437 16.47 -16.14 -34.08
C HIS A 437 15.27 -17.08 -33.98
N LYS A 438 15.17 -18.04 -34.91
CA LYS A 438 13.99 -18.92 -35.08
C LYS A 438 13.59 -19.67 -33.80
N GLU A 439 14.54 -20.19 -33.05
CA GLU A 439 14.27 -20.99 -31.84
C GLU A 439 13.61 -20.19 -30.71
N ASN A 440 14.00 -18.92 -30.55
CA ASN A 440 13.38 -18.02 -29.58
C ASN A 440 12.00 -17.55 -30.05
N ALA A 441 11.81 -17.39 -31.36
CA ALA A 441 10.50 -17.10 -31.93
C ALA A 441 9.51 -18.25 -31.70
N ILE A 442 9.95 -19.51 -31.84
CA ILE A 442 9.13 -20.69 -31.54
C ILE A 442 8.78 -20.76 -30.05
N ARG A 443 9.76 -20.59 -29.14
CA ARG A 443 9.51 -20.60 -27.69
C ARG A 443 8.46 -19.56 -27.26
N LEU A 444 8.48 -18.38 -27.88
CA LEU A 444 7.52 -17.32 -27.58
C LEU A 444 6.12 -17.64 -28.14
N ALA A 445 6.04 -18.24 -29.34
CA ALA A 445 4.76 -18.67 -29.90
C ALA A 445 4.10 -19.78 -29.06
N VAL A 446 4.90 -20.69 -28.49
CA VAL A 446 4.41 -21.75 -27.57
C VAL A 446 3.89 -21.17 -26.24
N LEU A 447 4.47 -20.07 -25.76
CA LEU A 447 3.99 -19.36 -24.56
C LEU A 447 2.70 -18.54 -24.82
N GLU A 448 2.39 -18.24 -26.08
CA GLU A 448 1.17 -17.52 -26.49
C GLU A 448 -0.03 -18.44 -26.72
N GLU A 449 0.13 -19.77 -26.71
CA GLU A 449 -0.99 -20.72 -26.77
C GLU A 449 -1.53 -20.99 -25.36
N PRO A 450 -2.74 -20.49 -24.99
CA PRO A 450 -3.44 -21.04 -23.84
C PRO A 450 -3.89 -22.46 -24.16
N GLU A 451 -3.88 -23.34 -23.16
CA GLU A 451 -4.52 -24.66 -23.23
C GLU A 451 -6.02 -24.51 -23.52
N SER A 452 -6.40 -24.49 -24.79
CA SER A 452 -7.74 -24.86 -25.25
C SER A 452 -7.67 -25.26 -26.72
N GLY A 453 -7.53 -26.57 -26.95
CA GLY A 453 -7.85 -27.17 -28.24
C GLY A 453 -9.35 -27.09 -28.49
N GLU A 454 -9.79 -26.10 -29.27
CA GLU A 454 -11.02 -26.19 -30.05
C GLU A 454 -10.72 -25.75 -31.49
N GLU A 455 -10.63 -26.72 -32.39
CA GLU A 455 -10.63 -26.48 -33.84
C GLU A 455 -11.98 -25.88 -34.26
N VAL A 456 -12.05 -24.56 -34.43
CA VAL A 456 -13.20 -23.93 -35.08
C VAL A 456 -12.97 -23.95 -36.60
N ILE A 457 -13.58 -24.95 -37.25
CA ILE A 457 -13.69 -25.06 -38.71
C ILE A 457 -14.44 -23.83 -39.25
N PHE A 458 -13.73 -22.92 -39.92
CA PHE A 458 -14.34 -21.84 -40.68
C PHE A 458 -14.90 -22.37 -42.00
N ASN A 459 -16.20 -22.63 -42.04
CA ASN A 459 -16.96 -22.66 -43.28
C ASN A 459 -18.34 -22.04 -43.05
N GLN A 460 -18.53 -20.79 -43.49
CA GLN A 460 -19.78 -20.35 -44.10
C GLN A 460 -19.67 -18.94 -44.73
N ARG A 461 -20.27 -18.82 -45.91
CA ARG A 461 -20.37 -17.61 -46.75
C ARG A 461 -21.28 -16.55 -46.09
N PRO A 462 -21.08 -15.25 -46.37
CA PRO A 462 -21.89 -14.20 -45.78
C PRO A 462 -23.27 -14.10 -46.45
N GLN A 463 -24.33 -14.15 -45.65
CA GLN A 463 -25.68 -13.69 -46.03
C GLN A 463 -25.96 -12.34 -45.35
N PRO A 464 -26.57 -11.38 -46.06
CA PRO A 464 -26.80 -10.04 -45.52
C PRO A 464 -27.97 -10.01 -44.52
N SER A 465 -27.77 -9.26 -43.44
CA SER A 465 -28.70 -9.07 -42.32
C SER A 465 -29.91 -8.22 -42.72
N GLN A 466 -31.12 -8.75 -42.52
CA GLN A 466 -32.33 -7.95 -42.32
C GLN A 466 -32.49 -7.64 -40.84
N THR A 467 -32.57 -6.36 -40.48
CA THR A 467 -33.24 -5.92 -39.26
C THR A 467 -34.09 -4.71 -39.61
N GLY A 468 -35.40 -4.90 -39.56
CA GLY A 468 -36.33 -3.82 -39.25
C GLY A 468 -36.40 -3.68 -37.73
N TRP A 469 -36.58 -2.47 -37.23
CA TRP A 469 -37.59 -2.05 -36.24
C TRP A 469 -37.50 -0.53 -36.10
N SER A 470 -38.67 0.09 -36.15
CA SER A 470 -38.98 1.51 -36.24
C SER A 470 -39.00 2.23 -34.89
N LEU A 471 -38.78 3.56 -34.88
CA LEU A 471 -39.57 4.51 -34.06
C LEU A 471 -39.36 5.99 -34.50
N HIS A 472 -40.45 6.56 -35.03
CA HIS A 472 -40.95 7.95 -35.05
C HIS A 472 -40.01 9.17 -34.91
N ALA A 473 -40.04 10.09 -35.90
CA ALA A 473 -40.78 11.37 -35.85
C ALA A 473 -40.63 12.18 -37.18
N GLU A 474 -41.69 12.95 -37.47
CA GLU A 474 -41.97 13.98 -38.51
C GLU A 474 -40.75 14.81 -39.02
N ASP A 475 -40.64 15.34 -40.24
CA ASP A 475 -41.64 16.03 -41.07
C ASP A 475 -41.12 16.30 -42.51
N THR A 476 -42.05 16.39 -43.48
CA THR A 476 -42.02 17.13 -44.77
C THR A 476 -41.16 16.69 -45.98
N ASN A 477 -41.80 16.81 -47.16
CA ASN A 477 -41.49 16.40 -48.55
C ASN A 477 -41.19 17.67 -49.40
N PRO A 478 -40.95 17.65 -50.75
CA PRO A 478 -40.24 16.71 -51.65
C PRO A 478 -39.26 17.45 -52.64
N GLU A 479 -38.80 16.69 -53.65
CA GLU A 479 -38.20 17.10 -54.95
C GLU A 479 -36.66 17.20 -54.94
N GLU A 480 -35.89 16.68 -55.89
CA GLU A 480 -36.15 16.36 -57.29
C GLU A 480 -35.08 15.39 -57.85
N MET A 481 -35.31 14.98 -59.09
CA MET A 481 -34.73 13.90 -59.87
C MET A 481 -33.34 14.20 -60.49
N GLN A 482 -32.63 13.10 -60.81
CA GLN A 482 -32.01 12.81 -62.13
C GLN A 482 -30.50 13.04 -62.43
N HIS A 483 -29.93 11.94 -62.97
CA HIS A 483 -28.99 11.84 -64.11
C HIS A 483 -27.53 12.28 -63.89
N HIS A 484 -26.48 11.68 -64.47
CA HIS A 484 -26.27 10.59 -65.44
C HIS A 484 -24.75 10.29 -65.49
N HIS A 485 -24.36 9.08 -65.95
CA HIS A 485 -23.28 8.74 -66.91
C HIS A 485 -21.99 9.62 -66.97
N ASP A 486 -20.76 9.11 -67.13
CA ASP A 486 -20.39 7.98 -67.97
C ASP A 486 -18.89 7.59 -67.89
N ASN A 487 -18.67 6.31 -68.23
CA ASN A 487 -17.61 5.70 -69.05
C ASN A 487 -16.08 5.91 -68.89
N ARG A 488 -15.43 4.73 -68.81
CA ARG A 488 -14.03 4.37 -69.07
C ARG A 488 -13.62 4.54 -70.54
N ARG A 489 -12.34 4.88 -70.81
CA ARG A 489 -11.33 3.96 -71.41
C ARG A 489 -9.93 4.56 -71.66
N LYS A 490 -8.93 3.77 -71.21
CA LYS A 490 -7.63 3.37 -71.81
C LYS A 490 -6.65 4.41 -72.39
N SER A 491 -5.38 4.32 -71.92
CA SER A 491 -4.21 4.11 -72.79
C SER A 491 -3.02 3.54 -71.98
N ARG A 492 -2.01 3.01 -72.68
CA ARG A 492 -0.91 2.15 -72.23
C ARG A 492 0.42 2.83 -72.58
N VAL A 493 1.40 2.89 -71.66
CA VAL A 493 2.80 3.23 -71.96
C VAL A 493 3.75 2.40 -71.08
N THR A 494 4.84 1.94 -71.68
CA THR A 494 5.92 1.11 -71.14
C THR A 494 7.14 1.95 -70.74
N GLY A 495 7.87 1.58 -69.66
CA GLY A 495 9.28 1.98 -69.48
C GLY A 495 9.80 2.06 -68.03
N SER A 496 10.82 1.22 -67.74
CA SER A 496 11.93 1.38 -66.76
C SER A 496 11.66 1.65 -65.27
N ALA A 497 12.20 0.75 -64.41
CA ALA A 497 12.57 1.02 -63.01
C ALA A 497 13.79 1.98 -62.96
N PRO A 498 14.05 2.77 -61.88
CA PRO A 498 14.24 2.27 -60.51
C PRO A 498 13.68 3.16 -59.37
N SER A 499 13.76 2.60 -58.15
CA SER A 499 13.82 3.26 -56.83
C SER A 499 12.75 4.29 -56.47
N ASP A 500 11.77 3.86 -55.66
CA ASP A 500 11.44 4.46 -54.36
C ASP A 500 10.24 3.72 -53.78
N VAL A 501 10.46 2.91 -52.75
CA VAL A 501 9.37 2.33 -51.96
C VAL A 501 9.58 2.75 -50.52
N ALA A 502 8.85 3.78 -50.14
CA ALA A 502 8.58 4.12 -48.76
C ALA A 502 7.99 2.89 -48.05
N PHE A 503 8.67 2.39 -47.03
CA PHE A 503 8.12 1.40 -46.12
C PHE A 503 7.04 2.07 -45.26
N SER A 504 5.78 1.74 -45.51
CA SER A 504 4.77 1.70 -44.45
C SER A 504 4.96 0.39 -43.70
N SER A 505 5.30 0.48 -42.42
CA SER A 505 5.31 -0.64 -41.49
C SER A 505 3.88 -1.13 -41.25
N PRO A 506 3.63 -2.45 -41.16
CA PRO A 506 2.42 -2.94 -40.52
C PRO A 506 2.53 -2.70 -39.01
N LEU A 507 1.48 -2.10 -38.46
CA LEU A 507 1.28 -1.79 -37.04
C LEU A 507 1.60 -3.01 -36.14
N PRO A 508 2.39 -2.84 -35.06
CA PRO A 508 2.77 -3.95 -34.19
C PRO A 508 1.65 -4.39 -33.24
N SER A 509 1.78 -5.62 -32.75
CA SER A 509 0.97 -6.42 -31.80
C SER A 509 0.39 -5.71 -30.56
N TRP A 510 0.71 -4.44 -30.33
CA TRP A 510 0.13 -3.58 -29.32
C TRP A 510 -1.39 -3.38 -29.49
N PHE A 511 -1.88 -3.41 -30.74
CA PHE A 511 -3.31 -3.25 -31.02
C PHE A 511 -4.13 -4.46 -30.53
N GLN A 512 -3.54 -5.66 -30.57
CA GLN A 512 -4.22 -6.90 -30.22
C GLN A 512 -4.28 -7.10 -28.71
N SER A 513 -3.22 -6.74 -27.99
CA SER A 513 -3.24 -6.66 -26.51
C SER A 513 -4.14 -5.53 -26.00
N ARG A 514 -4.31 -4.44 -26.76
CA ARG A 514 -5.26 -3.36 -26.46
C ARG A 514 -6.71 -3.85 -26.51
N LEU A 515 -7.07 -4.63 -27.53
CA LEU A 515 -8.40 -5.19 -27.69
C LEU A 515 -8.73 -6.22 -26.60
N GLN A 516 -7.81 -7.12 -26.27
CA GLN A 516 -7.99 -8.08 -25.18
C GLN A 516 -8.16 -7.42 -23.80
N MET A 517 -7.41 -6.34 -23.51
CA MET A 517 -7.57 -5.57 -22.26
C MET A 517 -8.86 -4.74 -22.24
N ALA A 518 -9.29 -4.18 -23.38
CA ALA A 518 -10.56 -3.45 -23.47
C ALA A 518 -11.77 -4.38 -23.25
N ASP A 519 -11.70 -5.61 -23.77
CA ASP A 519 -12.75 -6.63 -23.60
C ASP A 519 -12.79 -7.21 -22.18
N LEU A 520 -11.64 -7.37 -21.50
CA LEU A 520 -11.58 -7.79 -20.09
C LEU A 520 -12.06 -6.72 -19.10
N LEU A 521 -11.97 -5.44 -19.46
CA LEU A 521 -12.26 -4.31 -18.56
C LEU A 521 -13.56 -3.56 -18.91
N GLY A 522 -14.18 -3.82 -20.07
CA GLY A 522 -15.42 -3.15 -20.48
C GLY A 522 -15.28 -1.64 -20.68
N VAL A 523 -14.09 -1.14 -21.05
CA VAL A 523 -13.80 0.30 -21.20
C VAL A 523 -13.42 0.63 -22.64
N SER A 524 -14.01 1.70 -23.19
CA SER A 524 -13.71 2.22 -24.53
C SER A 524 -12.29 2.80 -24.63
N ASP A 525 -11.63 2.52 -25.76
CA ASP A 525 -10.21 2.67 -26.15
C ASP A 525 -9.54 4.07 -26.00
N LYS A 526 -10.22 5.06 -25.38
CA LYS A 526 -9.84 6.49 -25.39
C LYS A 526 -9.07 7.02 -24.16
N HIS A 527 -8.76 6.21 -23.14
CA HIS A 527 -8.26 6.76 -21.86
C HIS A 527 -6.96 6.15 -21.29
N ILE A 528 -6.11 5.54 -22.12
CA ILE A 528 -4.78 5.07 -21.67
C ILE A 528 -3.71 6.10 -22.04
N ASN A 529 -3.18 6.82 -21.05
CA ASN A 529 -2.09 7.80 -21.22
C ASN A 529 -0.82 7.30 -20.52
N PHE A 530 0.27 7.15 -21.28
CA PHE A 530 1.61 6.92 -20.75
C PHE A 530 2.34 8.27 -20.71
N GLY A 531 2.67 8.75 -19.50
CA GLY A 531 3.51 9.94 -19.34
C GLY A 531 4.99 9.64 -19.61
N PRO A 532 5.78 10.58 -20.17
CA PRO A 532 7.21 10.40 -20.30
C PRO A 532 7.90 10.57 -18.92
N LYS A 533 8.85 9.69 -18.62
CA LYS A 533 9.90 9.91 -17.62
C LYS A 533 11.24 9.96 -18.33
#